data_AF-Q3ADP3-F1
#
_entry.id   AF-Q3ADP3-F1
#
_cell.length_a   1.000
_cell.length_b   1.000
_cell.length_c   1.000
_cell.angle_alpha   90.00
_cell.angle_beta   90.00
_cell.angle_gamma   90.00
#
_symmetry.space_group_name_H-M   'P 1'
#
loop_
_entity.id
_entity.type
_entity.pdbx_description
1 polymer ?
#
loop_
_entity_poly.entity_id
_entity_poly.type
_entity_poly.pdbx_seq_one_letter_code
_entity_poly.pdbx_strand_id
1 'polypeptide(L)' 'MNNSKKRFPNQTVALEVRSFNRRAINCYKKVGFSIKREYLKNISNEDVKFYHMELEE' A
#
# COMPACT_ATOMS: atom_id res chain seq x y z
N MET A 1 -14.45 -0.29 -14.56
CA MET A 1 -15.18 0.32 -13.41
C MET A 1 -14.91 -0.54 -12.18
N ASN A 2 -14.33 0.03 -11.13
CA ASN A 2 -13.71 -0.72 -10.03
C ASN A 2 -14.79 -1.36 -9.11
N ASN A 3 -14.98 -2.68 -9.20
CA ASN A 3 -16.06 -3.41 -8.51
C ASN A 3 -16.02 -3.30 -6.98
N SER A 4 -14.86 -3.00 -6.40
CA SER A 4 -14.68 -2.86 -4.95
C SER A 4 -15.51 -1.71 -4.35
N LYS A 5 -15.61 -0.57 -5.04
CA LYS A 5 -16.36 0.60 -4.56
C LYS A 5 -17.88 0.35 -4.50
N LYS A 6 -18.41 -0.50 -5.38
CA LYS A 6 -19.83 -0.90 -5.35
C LYS A 6 -20.16 -1.82 -4.18
N ARG A 7 -19.21 -2.63 -3.71
CA ARG A 7 -19.41 -3.58 -2.61
C ARG A 7 -19.05 -3.01 -1.23
N PHE A 8 -18.09 -2.08 -1.17
CA PHE A 8 -17.61 -1.52 0.09
C PHE A 8 -17.41 0.00 -0.01
N PRO A 9 -18.52 0.76 -0.05
CA PRO A 9 -18.47 2.21 -0.30
C PRO A 9 -17.71 3.00 0.78
N ASN A 10 -17.59 2.46 1.99
CA ASN A 10 -16.95 3.15 3.13
C ASN A 10 -15.63 2.49 3.58
N GLN A 11 -15.04 1.60 2.76
CA GLN A 11 -13.76 0.97 3.11
C GLN A 11 -12.62 1.52 2.26
N THR A 12 -11.61 2.03 2.93
CA THR A 12 -10.34 2.41 2.31
C THR A 12 -9.61 1.14 1.86
N VAL A 13 -9.30 1.05 0.56
CA VAL A 13 -8.43 -0.01 0.05
C VAL A 13 -6.99 0.35 0.39
N ALA A 14 -6.35 -0.51 1.18
CA ALA A 14 -4.97 -0.31 1.62
C ALA A 14 -4.12 -1.56 1.41
N LEU A 15 -2.80 -1.37 1.33
CA LEU A 15 -1.81 -2.45 1.23
C LEU A 15 -0.50 -2.08 1.93
N GLU A 16 0.27 -3.11 2.27
CA GLU A 16 1.64 -2.96 2.77
C GLU A 16 2.64 -3.43 1.70
N VAL A 17 3.71 -2.67 1.48
CA VAL A 17 4.78 -3.03 0.53
C VAL A 17 6.15 -2.77 1.13
N ARG A 18 7.11 -3.68 0.90
CA ARG A 18 8.51 -3.47 1.30
C ARG A 18 9.07 -2.26 0.55
N SER A 19 9.75 -1.36 1.27
CA SER A 19 10.24 -0.09 0.74
C SER A 19 11.24 -0.24 -0.42
N PHE A 20 12.00 -1.33 -0.46
CA PHE A 20 12.92 -1.62 -1.55
C PHE A 20 12.23 -2.09 -2.84
N ASN A 21 10.96 -2.50 -2.81
CA ASN A 21 10.25 -3.01 -3.98
C ASN A 21 9.70 -1.86 -4.84
N ARG A 22 10.61 -1.11 -5.48
CA ARG A 22 10.31 0.05 -6.32
C ARG A 22 9.34 -0.29 -7.45
N ARG A 23 9.40 -1.51 -8.00
CA ARG A 23 8.51 -1.96 -9.08
C ARG A 23 7.05 -2.03 -8.61
N ALA A 24 6.80 -2.66 -7.47
CA ALA A 24 5.46 -2.74 -6.90
C ALA A 24 4.94 -1.36 -6.50
N ILE A 25 5.77 -0.55 -5.82
CA ILE A 25 5.41 0.82 -5.42
C ILE A 25 4.99 1.66 -6.63
N ASN A 26 5.76 1.61 -7.72
CA ASN A 26 5.41 2.34 -8.94
C ASN A 26 4.12 1.82 -9.60
N CYS A 27 3.86 0.51 -9.53
CA CYS A 27 2.61 -0.07 -10.01
C CYS A 27 1.42 0.47 -9.21
N TYR A 28 1.50 0.46 -7.89
CA TYR A 28 0.44 0.95 -7.01
C TYR A 28 0.19 2.45 -7.18
N LYS A 29 1.26 3.26 -7.30
CA LYS A 29 1.14 4.70 -7.61
C LYS A 29 0.39 4.95 -8.92
N LYS A 30 0.66 4.16 -9.97
CA LYS A 30 -0.05 4.27 -11.26
C LYS A 30 -1.55 3.93 -11.16
N VAL A 31 -1.94 3.09 -10.20
CA VAL A 31 -3.33 2.71 -9.95
C VAL A 31 -4.05 3.76 -9.08
N GLY A 32 -3.32 4.69 -8.47
CA GLY A 32 -3.85 5.76 -7.62
C GLY A 32 -3.55 5.59 -6.12
N PHE A 33 -2.69 4.63 -5.74
CA PHE A 33 -2.28 4.51 -4.35
C PHE A 33 -1.23 5.55 -3.97
N SER A 34 -1.35 6.13 -2.79
CA SER A 34 -0.32 7.00 -2.19
C SER A 34 0.23 6.39 -0.91
N ILE A 35 1.49 6.73 -0.58
CA ILE A 35 2.12 6.30 0.68
C ILE A 35 1.58 7.17 1.80
N LYS A 36 0.93 6.57 2.80
CA LYS A 36 0.40 7.30 3.96
C LYS A 36 1.30 7.18 5.18
N ARG A 37 1.96 6.04 5.36
CA ARG A 37 2.86 5.79 6.50
C ARG A 37 4.05 4.95 6.07
N GLU A 38 5.19 5.20 6.71
CA GLU A 38 6.34 4.31 6.72
C GLU A 38 6.58 3.78 8.14
N TYR A 39 7.02 2.55 8.26
CA TYR A 39 7.30 1.92 9.55
C TYR A 39 8.22 0.71 9.38
N LEU A 40 8.83 0.29 10.48
CA LEU A 40 9.70 -0.89 10.53
C LEU A 40 8.88 -2.09 11.02
N LYS A 41 9.10 -3.26 10.42
CA LYS A 41 8.68 -4.55 10.96
C LYS A 41 9.93 -5.38 11.24
N ASN A 42 10.03 -5.92 12.44
CA ASN A 42 11.04 -6.93 12.72
C ASN A 42 10.64 -8.24 12.03
N ILE A 43 11.46 -8.70 11.08
CA ILE A 43 11.27 -9.94 10.35
C ILE A 43 12.60 -10.70 10.38
N SER A 44 12.60 -11.88 11.00
CA SER A 44 13.81 -12.72 11.14
C SER A 44 14.98 -11.99 11.79
N ASN A 45 14.73 -11.28 12.90
CA ASN A 45 15.72 -10.47 13.64
C ASN A 45 16.30 -9.29 12.85
N GLU A 46 15.69 -8.90 11.73
CA GLU A 46 16.06 -7.72 10.96
C GLU A 46 14.89 -6.73 10.89
N ASP A 47 15.16 -5.45 11.10
CA ASP A 47 14.16 -4.38 10.94
C ASP A 47 14.02 -3.99 9.46
N VAL A 48 12.90 -4.40 8.87
CA VAL A 48 12.59 -4.14 7.46
C VAL A 48 11.63 -2.97 7.34
N LYS A 49 11.96 -1.97 6.51
CA LYS A 49 11.08 -0.83 6.23
C LYS A 49 9.95 -1.19 5.25
N PHE A 50 8.71 -0.92 5.65
CA PHE A 50 7.48 -1.05 4.87
C PHE A 50 6.80 0.30 4.65
N TYR A 51 6.01 0.37 3.57
CA TYR A 51 5.07 1.44 3.29
C TYR A 51 3.65 0.92 3.41
N HIS A 52 2.81 1.64 4.15
CA HIS A 52 1.36 1.53 4.11
C HIS A 52 0.84 2.48 3.04
N MET A 53 0.23 1.92 2.01
CA MET A 53 -0.32 2.67 0.88
C MET A 53 -1.84 2.57 0.85
N GLU A 54 -2.51 3.67 0.54
CA GLU A 54 -3.98 3.74 0.42
C GLU A 54 -4.36 4.26 -0.96
N LEU A 55 -5.41 3.68 -1.55
CA LEU A 55 -5.96 4.14 -2.83
C LEU A 55 -6.64 5.49 -2.62
N GLU A 56 -6.12 6.54 -3.24
CA GLU A 56 -6.78 7.85 -3.26
C GLU A 56 -7.90 7.84 -4.29
N GLU A 57 -9.03 8.48 -3.95
CA GLU A 57 -10.23 8.54 -4.80
C GLU A 57 -10.16 9.64 -5.85
#